data_AF-A0A368UBL5-F1
#
_entry.id   AF-A0A368UBL5-F1
#
_cell.length_a   1.000
_cell.length_b   1.000
_cell.length_c   1.000
_cell.angle_alpha   90.00
_cell.angle_beta   90.00
_cell.angle_gamma   90.00
#
_symmetry.space_group_name_H-M   'P 1'
#
loop_
_entity.id
_entity.type
_entity.pdbx_description
1 polymer ?
#
loop_
_entity_poly.entity_id
_entity_poly.type
_entity_poly.pdbx_seq_one_letter_code
_entity_poly.pdbx_strand_id
1 'polypeptide(L)'
;MVKDQNQEEILLDKNKKGKDRNWRGRKILSLKLADIFKELGYKETLVERVSSCGDVLRFVRLEDGTLKLYQAYFCKNKLCPMCNWRRSMKYAYQTSQIVDEAIKEQPKGRFLFLTLTVKNVPGDRLNDT
;
A
#
# COMPACT_ATOMS: atom_id res chain seq x y z
N MET A 1 22.85 26.43 5.81
CA MET A 1 21.94 26.48 4.65
C MET A 1 21.71 25.06 4.17
N VAL A 2 20.55 24.48 4.44
CA VAL A 2 20.20 23.15 3.93
C VAL A 2 19.94 23.34 2.43
N LYS A 3 20.85 22.87 1.58
CA LYS A 3 20.60 22.84 0.14
C LYS A 3 19.41 21.90 -0.09
N ASP A 4 18.29 22.44 -0.53
CA ASP A 4 17.19 21.65 -1.09
C ASP A 4 17.69 21.00 -2.39
N GLN A 5 18.33 19.84 -2.26
CA GLN A 5 18.65 18.96 -3.38
C GLN A 5 17.47 18.02 -3.61
N ASN A 6 16.39 18.48 -4.24
CA ASN A 6 15.31 17.57 -4.59
C ASN A 6 14.63 18.06 -5.87
N GLN A 7 15.00 17.49 -7.02
CA GLN A 7 14.10 17.19 -8.16
C GLN A 7 14.79 16.69 -9.46
N GLU A 8 16.12 16.62 -9.56
CA GLU A 8 16.77 16.30 -10.84
C GLU A 8 16.95 14.79 -11.12
N GLU A 9 16.97 13.94 -10.08
CA GLU A 9 17.22 12.49 -10.23
C GLU A 9 15.97 11.65 -9.96
N ILE A 10 15.75 10.62 -10.79
CA ILE A 10 14.65 9.66 -10.63
C ILE A 10 14.88 8.83 -9.37
N LEU A 11 13.87 8.78 -8.49
CA LEU A 11 13.91 7.93 -7.29
C LEU A 11 14.11 6.45 -7.64
N LEU A 12 15.21 5.87 -7.17
CA LEU A 12 15.49 4.44 -7.24
C LEU A 12 15.24 3.78 -5.88
N ASP A 13 14.04 3.21 -5.68
CA ASP A 13 13.65 2.53 -4.44
C ASP A 13 13.73 1.00 -4.63
N LYS A 14 14.87 0.41 -4.25
CA LYS A 14 15.08 -1.05 -4.30
C LYS A 14 14.97 -1.66 -2.92
N ASN A 15 14.39 -2.86 -2.82
CA ASN A 15 14.35 -3.60 -1.56
C ASN A 15 15.72 -4.24 -1.24
N LYS A 16 15.84 -4.88 -0.06
CA LYS A 16 17.07 -5.59 0.37
C LYS A 16 17.56 -6.69 -0.60
N LYS A 17 16.69 -7.18 -1.49
CA LYS A 17 17.00 -8.19 -2.53
C LYS A 17 17.26 -7.54 -3.90
N GLY A 18 17.39 -6.22 -3.98
CA GLY A 18 17.60 -5.48 -5.23
C GLY A 18 16.37 -5.33 -6.13
N LYS A 19 15.20 -5.85 -5.72
CA LYS A 19 13.96 -5.74 -6.51
C LYS A 19 13.41 -4.32 -6.41
N ASP A 20 13.14 -3.73 -7.57
CA ASP A 20 12.52 -2.42 -7.69
C ASP A 20 11.12 -2.39 -7.08
N ARG A 21 10.88 -1.37 -6.29
CA ARG A 21 9.55 -1.02 -5.81
C ARG A 21 8.89 -0.16 -6.87
N ASN A 22 8.20 -0.79 -7.82
CA ASN A 22 7.57 -0.12 -8.96
C ASN A 22 6.53 0.97 -8.57
N TRP A 23 6.99 2.18 -8.24
CA TRP A 23 6.17 3.33 -7.87
C TRP A 23 5.40 3.84 -9.08
N ARG A 24 6.09 4.00 -10.22
CA ARG A 24 5.52 4.50 -11.48
C ARG A 24 4.32 3.67 -11.93
N GLY A 25 4.46 2.35 -12.00
CA GLY A 25 3.38 1.46 -12.42
C GLY A 25 2.16 1.55 -11.49
N ARG A 26 2.38 1.66 -10.18
CA ARG A 26 1.28 1.81 -9.23
C ARG A 26 0.60 3.17 -9.29
N LYS A 27 1.37 4.23 -9.59
CA LYS A 27 0.83 5.57 -9.84
C LYS A 27 -0.04 5.59 -11.11
N ILE A 28 0.41 4.96 -12.19
CA ILE A 28 -0.40 4.79 -13.41
C ILE A 28 -1.72 4.07 -13.09
N LEU A 29 -1.67 2.99 -12.30
CA LEU A 29 -2.88 2.27 -11.91
C LEU A 29 -3.79 3.09 -10.98
N SER A 30 -3.25 3.97 -10.11
CA SER A 30 -4.08 4.86 -9.30
C SER A 30 -4.74 5.96 -10.14
N LEU A 31 -4.09 6.44 -11.20
CA LEU A 31 -4.71 7.38 -12.14
C LEU A 31 -5.88 6.72 -12.88
N LYS A 32 -5.67 5.51 -13.41
CA LYS A 32 -6.77 4.73 -14.03
C LYS A 32 -7.95 4.50 -13.08
N LEU A 33 -7.67 4.24 -11.79
CA LEU A 33 -8.73 4.11 -10.79
C LEU A 33 -9.49 5.43 -10.59
N ALA A 34 -8.79 6.57 -10.63
CA ALA A 34 -9.44 7.88 -10.54
C ALA A 34 -10.35 8.13 -11.74
N ASP A 35 -9.92 7.75 -12.96
CA ASP A 35 -10.73 7.84 -14.17
C ASP A 35 -12.01 7.01 -14.05
N ILE A 36 -11.91 5.77 -13.57
CA ILE A 36 -13.07 4.90 -13.32
C ILE A 36 -14.02 5.53 -12.29
N PHE A 37 -13.50 6.07 -11.18
CA PHE A 37 -14.34 6.74 -10.18
C PHE A 37 -15.05 7.96 -10.74
N LYS A 38 -14.41 8.70 -11.65
CA LYS A 38 -15.02 9.83 -12.34
C LYS A 38 -16.16 9.38 -13.25
N GLU A 39 -15.94 8.34 -14.05
CA GLU A 39 -16.95 7.76 -14.94
C GLU A 39 -18.17 7.23 -14.17
N LEU A 40 -17.95 6.64 -12.99
CA LEU A 40 -19.00 6.13 -12.10
C LEU A 40 -19.71 7.21 -11.27
N GLY A 41 -19.37 8.50 -11.45
CA GLY A 41 -20.03 9.60 -10.74
C GLY A 41 -19.71 9.71 -9.26
N TYR A 42 -18.55 9.21 -8.80
CA TYR A 42 -18.11 9.44 -7.42
C TYR A 42 -17.79 10.92 -7.19
N LYS A 43 -17.80 11.34 -5.91
CA LYS A 43 -17.48 12.71 -5.49
C LYS A 43 -16.12 13.16 -6.04
N GLU A 44 -16.05 14.37 -6.58
CA GLU A 44 -14.81 14.95 -7.15
C GLU A 44 -13.64 14.92 -6.15
N THR A 45 -13.90 15.27 -4.89
CA THR A 45 -12.89 15.22 -3.82
C THR A 45 -12.26 13.83 -3.61
N LEU A 46 -12.99 12.75 -3.90
CA LEU A 46 -12.43 11.40 -3.86
C LEU A 46 -11.54 11.13 -5.07
N VAL A 47 -12.01 11.51 -6.26
CA VAL A 47 -11.28 11.38 -7.53
C VAL A 47 -9.94 12.11 -7.44
N GLU A 48 -9.95 13.37 -7.02
CA GLU A 48 -8.76 14.22 -6.82
C GLU A 48 -7.78 13.63 -5.80
N ARG A 49 -8.29 13.08 -4.68
CA ARG A 49 -7.42 12.45 -3.68
C ARG A 49 -6.74 11.21 -4.23
N VAL A 50 -7.45 10.40 -5.00
CA VAL A 50 -6.89 9.18 -5.60
C VAL A 50 -5.90 9.53 -6.71
N SER A 51 -6.21 10.53 -7.54
CA SER A 51 -5.34 10.99 -8.62
C SER A 51 -4.05 11.60 -8.07
N SER A 52 -4.11 12.41 -7.00
CA SER A 52 -2.94 13.03 -6.35
C SER A 52 -2.19 12.13 -5.37
N CYS A 53 -2.62 10.87 -5.23
CA CYS A 53 -2.04 9.95 -4.27
C CYS A 53 -0.55 9.70 -4.56
N GLY A 54 0.30 9.98 -3.58
CA GLY A 54 1.74 9.74 -3.67
C GLY A 54 2.54 10.79 -4.45
N ASP A 55 1.97 11.95 -4.77
CA ASP A 55 2.69 13.04 -5.46
C ASP A 55 3.72 13.72 -4.58
N VAL A 56 3.43 13.84 -3.29
CA VAL A 56 4.35 14.41 -2.31
C VAL A 56 5.00 13.29 -1.53
N LEU A 57 6.31 13.14 -1.72
CA LEU A 57 7.18 12.27 -0.96
C LEU A 57 8.34 13.12 -0.43
N ARG A 58 8.55 13.12 0.89
CA ARG A 58 9.65 13.84 1.51
C ARG A 58 10.57 12.84 2.21
N PHE A 59 11.86 12.98 1.93
CA PHE A 59 12.92 12.10 2.42
C PHE A 59 13.88 12.86 3.32
N VAL A 60 14.38 12.18 4.36
CA VAL A 60 15.54 12.60 5.13
C VAL A 60 16.72 11.78 4.66
N ARG A 61 17.86 12.42 4.44
CA ARG A 61 19.12 11.73 4.15
C ARG A 61 19.79 11.34 5.46
N LEU A 62 20.10 10.06 5.61
CA LEU A 62 20.83 9.53 6.76
C LEU A 62 22.34 9.74 6.57
N GLU A 63 23.11 9.55 7.65
CA GLU A 63 24.58 9.71 7.66
C GLU A 63 25.29 8.82 6.65
N ASP A 64 24.77 7.61 6.42
CA ASP A 64 25.25 6.65 5.42
C ASP A 64 24.88 7.04 3.97
N GLY A 65 24.24 8.21 3.78
CA GLY A 65 23.80 8.72 2.49
C GLY A 65 22.48 8.14 2.00
N THR A 66 21.85 7.20 2.72
CA THR A 66 20.57 6.60 2.31
C THR A 66 19.40 7.56 2.51
N LEU A 67 18.37 7.43 1.67
CA LEU A 67 17.15 8.22 1.77
C LEU A 67 16.07 7.46 2.55
N LYS A 68 15.61 8.03 3.65
CA LYS A 68 14.49 7.52 4.44
C LYS A 68 13.26 8.37 4.20
N LEU A 69 12.19 7.76 3.67
CA LEU A 69 10.90 8.43 3.51
C LEU A 69 10.34 8.79 4.89
N TYR A 70 10.16 10.09 5.17
CA TYR A 70 9.65 10.56 6.47
C TYR A 70 8.21 11.08 6.37
N GLN A 71 7.81 11.64 5.22
CA GLN A 71 6.46 12.13 5.02
C GLN A 71 5.97 11.81 3.61
N ALA A 72 4.70 11.46 3.49
CA ALA A 72 4.06 11.21 2.22
C ALA A 72 2.54 11.45 2.31
N TYR A 73 1.95 11.91 1.21
CA TYR A 73 0.51 12.12 1.11
C TYR A 73 -0.16 11.01 0.31
N PHE A 74 -0.93 10.17 1.00
CA PHE A 74 -1.65 9.05 0.42
C PHE A 74 -3.16 9.20 0.63
N CYS A 75 -3.95 8.80 -0.36
CA CYS A 75 -5.41 8.92 -0.31
C CYS A 75 -6.07 7.99 0.72
N LYS A 76 -5.39 6.90 1.09
CA LYS A 76 -5.84 5.82 2.00
C LYS A 76 -7.06 5.04 1.50
N ASN A 77 -7.49 5.24 0.26
CA ASN A 77 -8.57 4.48 -0.36
C ASN A 77 -8.18 2.99 -0.49
N LYS A 78 -9.12 2.08 -0.17
CA LYS A 78 -8.92 0.62 -0.16
C LYS A 78 -8.77 -0.01 -1.54
N LEU A 79 -9.05 0.70 -2.62
CA LEU A 79 -8.85 0.25 -4.00
C LEU A 79 -7.60 0.86 -4.62
N CYS A 80 -7.06 1.93 -4.04
CA CYS A 80 -5.88 2.61 -4.56
C CYS A 80 -4.65 1.68 -4.55
N PRO A 81 -4.03 1.37 -5.71
CA PRO A 81 -2.89 0.47 -5.82
C PRO A 81 -1.66 0.93 -5.02
N MET A 82 -1.44 2.25 -4.95
CA MET A 82 -0.38 2.86 -4.14
C MET A 82 -0.59 2.57 -2.64
N CYS A 83 -1.80 2.81 -2.13
CA CYS A 83 -2.13 2.60 -0.72
C CYS A 83 -2.16 1.13 -0.35
N ASN A 84 -2.77 0.29 -1.19
CA ASN A 84 -2.88 -1.15 -0.96
C ASN A 84 -1.54 -1.84 -0.91
N TRP A 85 -0.63 -1.47 -1.82
CA TRP A 85 0.71 -2.03 -1.80
C TRP A 85 1.46 -1.70 -0.50
N ARG A 86 1.39 -0.45 -0.03
CA ARG A 86 2.00 -0.05 1.24
C ARG A 86 1.37 -0.76 2.44
N ARG A 87 0.03 -0.89 2.42
CA ARG A 87 -0.71 -1.65 3.43
C ARG A 87 -0.29 -3.11 3.46
N SER A 88 -0.15 -3.75 2.30
CA SER A 88 0.32 -5.13 2.17
C SER A 88 1.74 -5.30 2.74
N MET A 89 2.66 -4.36 2.47
CA MET A 89 4.01 -4.41 3.07
C MET A 89 3.97 -4.29 4.60
N LYS A 90 3.13 -3.40 5.14
CA LYS A 90 2.95 -3.27 6.59
C LYS A 90 2.38 -4.56 7.19
N TYR A 91 1.34 -5.12 6.58
CA TYR A 91 0.69 -6.34 7.07
C TYR A 91 1.63 -7.54 7.01
N ALA A 92 2.43 -7.68 5.95
CA ALA A 92 3.44 -8.72 5.88
C ALA A 92 4.46 -8.64 7.04
N TYR A 93 4.92 -7.42 7.36
CA TYR A 93 5.82 -7.20 8.50
C TYR A 93 5.15 -7.55 9.83
N GLN A 94 3.95 -7.04 10.09
CA GLN A 94 3.21 -7.33 11.32
C GLN A 94 2.91 -8.83 11.47
N THR A 95 2.54 -9.49 10.38
CA THR A 95 2.29 -10.94 10.37
C THR A 95 3.55 -11.71 10.70
N SER A 96 4.71 -11.32 10.17
CA SER A 96 6.00 -11.92 10.52
C SER A 96 6.24 -11.83 12.03
N GLN A 97 6.03 -10.67 12.64
CA GLN A 97 6.25 -10.50 14.08
C GLN A 97 5.31 -11.37 14.92
N ILE A 98 4.04 -11.50 14.52
CA ILE A 98 3.06 -12.37 15.18
C ILE A 98 3.49 -13.83 15.09
N VAL A 99 3.93 -14.27 13.90
CA VAL A 99 4.42 -15.63 13.68
C VAL A 99 5.67 -15.91 14.51
N ASP A 100 6.61 -14.97 14.54
CA ASP A 100 7.84 -15.07 15.32
C ASP A 100 7.54 -15.27 16.81
N GLU A 101 6.54 -14.57 17.34
CA GLU A 101 6.14 -14.71 18.75
C GLU A 101 5.38 -16.02 19.01
N ALA A 102 4.46 -16.41 18.12
CA ALA A 102 3.74 -17.68 18.24
C ALA A 102 4.66 -18.90 18.26
N ILE A 103 5.78 -18.85 17.52
CA ILE A 103 6.80 -19.91 17.53
C ILE A 103 7.52 -19.98 18.88
N LYS A 104 7.77 -18.85 19.54
CA LYS A 104 8.40 -18.83 20.88
C LYS A 104 7.46 -19.39 21.94
N GLU A 105 6.20 -18.98 21.92
CA GLU A 105 5.18 -19.44 22.87
C GLU A 105 4.88 -20.93 22.71
N GLN A 106 4.82 -21.42 21.47
CA GLN A 106 4.53 -22.82 21.18
C GLN A 106 5.51 -23.40 20.14
N PRO A 107 6.73 -23.83 20.56
CA PRO A 107 7.77 -24.30 19.65
C PRO A 107 7.41 -25.57 18.86
N LYS A 108 6.49 -26.39 19.39
CA LYS A 108 6.00 -27.61 18.71
C LYS A 108 4.71 -27.36 17.91
N GLY A 109 4.21 -26.12 17.91
CA GLY A 109 3.01 -25.71 17.18
C GLY A 109 3.18 -25.85 15.68
N ARG A 110 2.08 -26.10 14.97
CA ARG A 110 2.05 -26.17 13.51
C ARG A 110 1.03 -25.17 12.98
N PHE A 111 1.42 -24.41 11.97
CA PHE A 111 0.52 -23.48 11.30
C PHE A 111 -0.37 -24.24 10.30
N LEU A 112 -1.67 -24.00 10.37
CA LEU A 112 -2.64 -24.46 9.37
C LEU A 112 -3.04 -23.28 8.50
N PHE A 113 -2.81 -23.39 7.19
CA PHE A 113 -3.37 -22.46 6.23
C PHE A 113 -4.82 -22.85 5.94
N LEU A 114 -5.76 -22.15 6.57
CA LEU A 114 -7.19 -22.45 6.49
C LEU A 114 -7.91 -21.36 5.67
N THR A 115 -8.65 -21.78 4.66
CA THR A 115 -9.56 -20.89 3.92
C THR A 115 -10.99 -21.18 4.36
N LEU A 116 -11.65 -20.19 4.95
CA LEU A 116 -13.04 -20.28 5.37
C LEU A 116 -13.91 -19.54 4.37
N THR A 117 -14.95 -20.20 3.85
CA THR A 117 -15.93 -19.59 2.95
C THR A 117 -17.29 -19.52 3.64
N VAL A 118 -17.97 -18.40 3.52
CA VAL A 118 -19.37 -18.28 3.94
C VAL A 118 -20.25 -18.92 2.86
N LYS A 119 -21.27 -19.67 3.28
CA LYS A 119 -22.26 -20.21 2.36
C LYS A 119 -23.00 -19.06 1.67
N ASN A 120 -23.19 -19.15 0.36
CA ASN A 120 -23.97 -18.15 -0.38
C ASN A 120 -25.37 -17.99 0.23
N VAL A 121 -25.86 -16.74 0.26
CA VAL A 121 -27.24 -16.44 0.61
C VAL A 121 -28.15 -17.06 -0.48
N PRO A 122 -29.23 -17.75 -0.10
CA PRO A 122 -30.25 -18.21 -1.04
C PRO A 122 -30.77 -17.06 -1.92
N GLY A 123 -31.02 -17.32 -3.21
CA GLY A 123 -31.35 -16.26 -4.18
C GLY A 123 -32.59 -15.44 -3.82
N ASP A 124 -33.57 -16.08 -3.18
CA ASP A 124 -34.79 -15.48 -2.64
C ASP A 124 -34.55 -14.46 -1.51
N ARG A 125 -33.38 -14.49 -0.87
CA ARG A 125 -33.00 -13.59 0.24
C ARG A 125 -31.93 -12.57 -0.13
N LEU A 126 -31.56 -12.45 -1.40
CA LEU A 126 -30.54 -11.50 -1.86
C LEU A 126 -30.95 -10.03 -1.61
N ASN A 127 -32.24 -9.71 -1.69
CA ASN A 127 -32.75 -8.35 -1.53
C ASN A 127 -32.93 -7.92 -0.06
N ASP A 128 -32.78 -8.85 0.89
CA ASP A 128 -32.97 -8.60 2.33
C ASP A 128 -31.68 -8.14 3.03
N THR A 129 -30.59 -7.94 2.27
CA THR A 129 -29.23 -7.63 2.77
C THR A 129 -28.79 -6.25 2.32
#